data_AF-A0A1W9QP66-F1
#
_entry.id   AF-A0A1W9QP66-F1
#
_cell.length_a   1.000
_cell.length_b   1.000
_cell.length_c   1.000
_cell.angle_alpha   90.00
_cell.angle_beta   90.00
_cell.angle_gamma   90.00
#
_symmetry.space_group_name_H-M   'P 1'
#
loop_
_entity.id
_entity.type
_entity.pdbx_description
1 polymer ?
#
loop_
_entity_poly.entity_id
_entity_poly.type
_entity_poly.pdbx_seq_one_letter_code
_entity_poly.pdbx_strand_id
1 'polypeptide(L)'
;MKIIECVPNFSEGRDRKILDAIAASIKAVKGVTLLDVDPGADTNRTVFTFVGEPDPVIEAAFQAIKKAAELIDMSKHKGAHPRMGATDVCPFVPVSEVTMEECVEYAHRLGKRVGEELEIPVYFYEYAATKPEWKNLAEVRKGEYEALPEKMKDPYWKPDFGPQKFNAKAGATAISAREFLIAYNINLNTRDKKKAHDLALDIREKGRFLRDKKGKIVRDENGNKVRKPGIFKFCKAVGWYIEEYNRAQISINLTNYKVTPPHLVLEKVRELAREKGIQVTGSELVGLIPKEALVMAGKYYLKRMGESAGIPEKMIIETAVQSMGLDDLAPFDINEKVIEYAIAQKDNLINKTILDFSDELSTDSPAPGGGSVAALCASLSGALSAMVSNLTVGKKGYEKVWEKAAELAETGQKVKEEALAAIDKDTQAFYEMMDALRLPKKTEEEKKIREKAVEEATEKAILIPLETLEIAEKAVQLAAEVAEIGNENALSDAGVAAITANSAAKAAYLNVKINM
;
A
#
# COMPACT_ATOMS: atom_id res chain seq x y z
N MET A 1 -3.58 -0.64 13.44
CA MET A 1 -2.22 -0.12 13.73
C MET A 1 -1.79 0.80 12.59
N LYS A 2 -1.19 1.95 12.94
CA LYS A 2 -0.65 2.92 11.97
C LYS A 2 0.59 2.36 11.28
N ILE A 3 0.57 2.25 9.96
CA ILE A 3 1.69 1.77 9.17
C ILE A 3 2.02 2.78 8.09
N ILE A 4 3.30 3.14 8.02
CA ILE A 4 3.86 3.92 6.93
C ILE A 4 4.97 3.13 6.25
N GLU A 5 5.12 3.36 4.95
CA GLU A 5 6.25 2.90 4.15
C GLU A 5 7.25 4.05 3.98
N CYS A 6 8.54 3.73 4.02
CA CYS A 6 9.62 4.62 3.63
C CYS A 6 10.41 4.01 2.47
N VAL A 7 10.61 4.82 1.41
CA VAL A 7 11.25 4.36 0.17
C VAL A 7 12.50 5.18 -0.16
N PRO A 8 13.54 5.20 0.71
CA PRO A 8 14.71 6.01 0.46
C PRO A 8 15.53 5.50 -0.70
N ASN A 9 16.21 6.44 -1.32
CA ASN A 9 16.92 6.25 -2.55
C ASN A 9 18.37 6.70 -2.38
N PHE A 10 19.29 5.74 -2.36
CA PHE A 10 20.69 5.98 -2.09
C PHE A 10 21.50 5.99 -3.39
N SER A 11 22.45 6.91 -3.48
CA SER A 11 23.36 7.08 -4.61
C SER A 11 24.51 6.07 -4.53
N GLU A 12 24.17 4.78 -4.54
CA GLU A 12 25.09 3.65 -4.63
C GLU A 12 24.31 2.48 -5.25
N GLY A 13 24.87 1.78 -6.23
CA GLY A 13 24.21 0.64 -6.89
C GLY A 13 25.14 -0.53 -7.19
N ARG A 14 26.40 -0.49 -6.75
CA ARG A 14 27.47 -1.42 -7.13
C ARG A 14 28.15 -2.04 -5.92
N ASP A 15 28.49 -1.24 -4.91
CA ASP A 15 29.17 -1.73 -3.70
C ASP A 15 28.18 -2.32 -2.69
N ARG A 16 28.08 -3.65 -2.70
CA ARG A 16 27.23 -4.39 -1.77
C ARG A 16 27.57 -4.15 -0.30
N LYS A 17 28.83 -3.88 0.05
CA LYS A 17 29.20 -3.65 1.47
C LYS A 17 28.56 -2.37 2.01
N ILE A 18 28.47 -1.33 1.16
CA ILE A 18 27.79 -0.09 1.53
C ILE A 18 26.29 -0.34 1.69
N LEU A 19 25.69 -1.05 0.73
CA LEU A 19 24.25 -1.38 0.76
C LEU A 19 23.88 -2.25 1.97
N ASP A 20 24.67 -3.27 2.28
CA ASP A 20 24.46 -4.15 3.43
C ASP A 20 24.60 -3.39 4.75
N ALA A 21 25.52 -2.43 4.84
CA ALA A 21 25.69 -1.59 6.02
C ALA A 21 24.50 -0.64 6.23
N ILE A 22 23.95 -0.07 5.15
CA ILE A 22 22.72 0.73 5.21
C ILE A 22 21.54 -0.16 5.60
N ALA A 23 21.39 -1.35 4.99
CA ALA A 23 20.34 -2.32 5.32
C ALA A 23 20.38 -2.74 6.79
N ALA A 24 21.58 -3.00 7.33
CA ALA A 24 21.77 -3.36 8.73
C ALA A 24 21.33 -2.23 9.68
N SER A 25 21.56 -0.97 9.32
CA SER A 25 21.14 0.18 10.13
C SER A 25 19.61 0.29 10.22
N ILE A 26 18.89 -0.07 9.15
CA ILE A 26 17.42 -0.12 9.13
C ILE A 26 16.92 -1.29 9.98
N LYS A 27 17.46 -2.49 9.76
CA LYS A 27 17.07 -3.72 10.48
C LYS A 27 17.35 -3.66 12.00
N ALA A 28 18.27 -2.81 12.43
CA ALA A 28 18.60 -2.63 13.84
C ALA A 28 17.49 -1.88 14.62
N VAL A 29 16.59 -1.17 13.93
CA VAL A 29 15.48 -0.45 14.58
C VAL A 29 14.31 -1.41 14.82
N LYS A 30 13.97 -1.61 16.10
CA LYS A 30 12.82 -2.44 16.49
C LYS A 30 11.52 -1.84 15.97
N GLY A 31 10.66 -2.66 15.39
CA GLY A 31 9.37 -2.24 14.83
C GLY A 31 9.41 -1.83 13.36
N VAL A 32 10.55 -2.06 12.68
CA VAL A 32 10.70 -1.85 11.23
C VAL A 32 11.01 -3.17 10.52
N THR A 33 10.35 -3.39 9.40
CA THR A 33 10.62 -4.51 8.50
C THR A 33 11.17 -3.99 7.19
N LEU A 34 12.40 -4.39 6.84
CA LEU A 34 12.97 -4.14 5.52
C LEU A 34 12.39 -5.13 4.52
N LEU A 35 11.59 -4.65 3.57
CA LEU A 35 10.86 -5.47 2.61
C LEU A 35 11.68 -5.74 1.34
N ASP A 36 12.35 -4.71 0.82
CA ASP A 36 13.05 -4.82 -0.47
C ASP A 36 14.29 -3.93 -0.54
N VAL A 37 15.28 -4.38 -1.31
CA VAL A 37 16.49 -3.64 -1.67
C VAL A 37 16.76 -3.91 -3.15
N ASP A 38 16.52 -2.90 -3.99
CA ASP A 38 16.62 -2.99 -5.45
C ASP A 38 17.82 -2.18 -5.98
N PRO A 39 19.00 -2.82 -6.16
CA PRO A 39 20.21 -2.16 -6.64
C PRO A 39 20.25 -2.06 -8.17
N GLY A 40 20.33 -0.83 -8.68
CA GLY A 40 20.58 -0.55 -10.09
C GLY A 40 22.05 -0.25 -10.36
N ALA A 41 22.81 -1.24 -10.85
CA ALA A 41 24.24 -1.08 -11.15
C ALA A 41 24.52 -0.03 -12.25
N ASP A 42 23.65 0.02 -13.27
CA ASP A 42 23.74 0.96 -14.39
C ASP A 42 23.33 2.39 -14.00
N THR A 43 22.28 2.51 -13.17
CA THR A 43 21.81 3.79 -12.64
C THR A 43 22.68 4.28 -11.47
N ASN A 44 23.54 3.41 -10.92
CA ASN A 44 24.35 3.60 -9.72
C ASN A 44 23.53 4.15 -8.54
N ARG A 45 22.41 3.50 -8.30
CA ARG A 45 21.35 3.91 -7.39
C ARG A 45 20.68 2.66 -6.81
N THR A 46 20.34 2.67 -5.53
CA THR A 46 19.58 1.59 -4.89
C THR A 46 18.36 2.16 -4.20
N VAL A 47 17.22 1.51 -4.42
CA VAL A 47 15.96 1.80 -3.71
C VAL A 47 15.81 0.83 -2.56
N PHE A 48 15.56 1.35 -1.37
CA PHE A 48 15.23 0.56 -0.21
C PHE A 48 13.75 0.76 0.08
N THR A 49 13.08 -0.29 0.53
CA THR A 49 11.68 -0.24 0.93
C THR A 49 11.54 -0.89 2.30
N PHE A 50 11.06 -0.12 3.28
CA PHE A 50 10.77 -0.64 4.61
C PHE A 50 9.51 0.00 5.18
N VAL A 51 8.92 -0.70 6.14
CA VAL A 51 7.61 -0.39 6.71
C VAL A 51 7.62 -0.58 8.22
N GLY A 52 6.69 0.09 8.89
CA GLY A 52 6.49 -0.04 10.33
C GLY A 52 5.63 1.08 10.87
N GLU A 53 5.58 1.18 12.20
CA GLU A 53 4.98 2.34 12.87
C GLU A 53 5.73 3.64 12.56
N PRO A 54 5.06 4.79 12.64
CA PRO A 54 5.66 6.07 12.28
C PRO A 54 7.01 6.37 12.93
N ASP A 55 7.09 6.27 14.27
CA ASP A 55 8.30 6.66 14.99
C ASP A 55 9.50 5.72 14.72
N PRO A 56 9.35 4.38 14.75
CA PRO A 56 10.40 3.46 14.31
C PRO A 56 10.86 3.72 12.88
N VAL A 57 9.94 3.96 11.95
CA VAL A 57 10.27 4.22 10.54
C VAL A 57 11.04 5.52 10.36
N ILE A 58 10.67 6.60 11.06
CA ILE A 58 11.41 7.87 11.07
C ILE A 58 12.84 7.64 11.60
N GLU A 59 13.00 6.87 12.68
CA GLU A 59 14.31 6.56 13.24
C GLU A 59 15.17 5.73 12.28
N ALA A 60 14.60 4.70 11.65
CA ALA A 60 15.29 3.88 10.65
C ALA A 60 15.72 4.71 9.44
N ALA A 61 14.85 5.61 8.94
CA ALA A 61 15.18 6.51 7.85
C ALA A 61 16.34 7.46 8.23
N PHE A 62 16.32 8.02 9.44
CA PHE A 62 17.41 8.86 9.95
C PHE A 62 18.74 8.10 10.03
N GLN A 63 18.75 6.90 10.63
CA GLN A 63 19.95 6.08 10.74
C GLN A 63 20.50 5.67 9.37
N ALA A 64 19.62 5.35 8.42
CA ALA A 64 20.00 5.01 7.07
C ALA A 64 20.62 6.21 6.33
N ILE A 65 20.04 7.41 6.45
CA ILE A 65 20.60 8.65 5.88
C ILE A 65 21.98 8.95 6.48
N LYS A 66 22.11 8.84 7.82
CA LYS A 66 23.38 9.02 8.52
C LYS A 66 24.44 8.04 8.02
N LYS A 67 24.10 6.76 7.94
CA LYS A 67 25.01 5.72 7.46
C LYS A 67 25.41 5.94 5.99
N ALA A 68 24.47 6.35 5.15
CA ALA A 68 24.75 6.70 3.75
C ALA A 68 25.70 7.91 3.64
N ALA A 69 25.52 8.96 4.46
CA ALA A 69 26.43 10.12 4.48
C ALA A 69 27.84 9.77 5.01
N GLU A 70 27.96 8.76 5.86
CA GLU A 70 29.25 8.23 6.33
C GLU A 70 30.00 7.48 5.22
N LEU A 71 29.28 6.66 4.44
CA LEU A 71 29.87 5.68 3.51
C LEU A 71 29.96 6.15 2.05
N ILE A 72 29.02 6.99 1.59
CA ILE A 72 28.95 7.46 0.21
C ILE A 72 29.63 8.82 0.09
N ASP A 73 30.53 8.94 -0.89
CA ASP A 73 31.22 10.19 -1.23
C ASP A 73 30.72 10.69 -2.58
N MET A 74 29.79 11.65 -2.55
CA MET A 74 29.14 12.19 -3.75
C MET A 74 30.12 12.87 -4.70
N SER A 75 31.27 13.37 -4.23
CA SER A 75 32.29 13.98 -5.08
C SER A 75 32.89 13.00 -6.10
N LYS A 76 32.78 11.69 -5.83
CA LYS A 76 33.25 10.60 -6.69
C LYS A 76 32.11 9.87 -7.38
N HIS A 77 30.85 10.15 -7.02
CA HIS A 77 29.69 9.46 -7.55
C HIS A 77 29.36 9.90 -8.99
N LYS A 78 29.14 8.92 -9.85
CA LYS A 78 28.55 9.10 -11.18
C LYS A 78 27.54 7.99 -11.45
N GLY A 79 26.39 8.36 -12.01
CA GLY A 79 25.32 7.42 -12.36
C GLY A 79 24.48 7.98 -13.51
N ALA A 80 23.79 7.11 -14.24
CA ALA A 80 22.90 7.52 -15.33
C ALA A 80 21.57 8.14 -14.84
N HIS A 81 21.26 7.98 -13.55
CA HIS A 81 20.04 8.52 -12.94
C HIS A 81 20.31 9.88 -12.27
N PRO A 82 19.44 10.89 -12.45
CA PRO A 82 19.57 12.17 -11.78
C PRO A 82 19.60 12.04 -10.26
N ARG A 83 20.58 12.70 -9.62
CA ARG A 83 20.87 12.59 -8.19
C ARG A 83 21.42 13.90 -7.63
N MET A 84 21.14 14.20 -6.36
CA MET A 84 21.72 15.38 -5.70
C MET A 84 22.40 15.11 -4.35
N GLY A 85 22.29 13.89 -3.81
CA GLY A 85 22.94 13.55 -2.55
C GLY A 85 23.15 12.05 -2.35
N ALA A 86 23.92 11.70 -1.31
CA ALA A 86 24.18 10.34 -0.88
C ALA A 86 22.85 9.61 -0.59
N THR A 87 21.94 10.32 0.10
CA THR A 87 20.51 10.05 0.02
C THR A 87 19.87 11.09 -0.87
N ASP A 88 19.34 10.65 -2.00
CA ASP A 88 18.80 11.52 -3.04
C ASP A 88 17.35 11.91 -2.72
N VAL A 89 16.49 10.92 -2.43
CA VAL A 89 15.15 11.14 -1.87
C VAL A 89 14.82 10.18 -0.73
N CYS A 90 13.96 10.59 0.18
CA CYS A 90 13.41 9.79 1.27
C CYS A 90 11.92 10.12 1.48
N PRO A 91 11.00 9.56 0.67
CA PRO A 91 9.57 9.74 0.83
C PRO A 91 8.97 8.79 1.87
N PHE A 92 7.94 9.27 2.58
CA PHE A 92 6.98 8.46 3.32
C PHE A 92 5.69 8.26 2.51
N VAL A 93 5.07 7.10 2.67
CA VAL A 93 3.82 6.72 2.01
C VAL A 93 2.85 6.16 3.05
N PRO A 94 1.59 6.63 3.11
CA PRO A 94 0.60 6.06 4.00
C PRO A 94 0.21 4.65 3.53
N VAL A 95 0.23 3.67 4.45
CA VAL A 95 -0.16 2.28 4.15
C VAL A 95 -1.47 1.93 4.85
N SER A 96 -1.52 2.03 6.19
CA SER A 96 -2.71 1.63 6.98
C SER A 96 -2.95 2.60 8.12
N GLU A 97 -4.21 3.02 8.31
CA GLU A 97 -4.66 3.92 9.39
C GLU A 97 -3.87 5.24 9.53
N VAL A 98 -3.20 5.69 8.46
CA VAL A 98 -2.40 6.92 8.44
C VAL A 98 -2.85 7.79 7.26
N THR A 99 -3.00 9.08 7.53
CA THR A 99 -3.35 10.08 6.51
C THR A 99 -2.12 10.65 5.80
N MET A 100 -2.34 11.28 4.65
CA MET A 100 -1.26 11.97 3.94
C MET A 100 -0.71 13.13 4.77
N GLU A 101 -1.58 13.85 5.48
CA GLU A 101 -1.26 14.97 6.35
C GLU A 101 -0.32 14.55 7.48
N GLU A 102 -0.58 13.40 8.12
CA GLU A 102 0.33 12.82 9.11
C GLU A 102 1.68 12.45 8.50
N CYS A 103 1.71 11.86 7.30
CA CYS A 103 2.97 11.55 6.61
C CYS A 103 3.77 12.82 6.29
N VAL A 104 3.11 13.94 5.97
CA VAL A 104 3.76 15.24 5.77
C VAL A 104 4.42 15.72 7.06
N GLU A 105 3.73 15.59 8.20
CA GLU A 105 4.30 15.92 9.51
C GLU A 105 5.53 15.05 9.81
N TYR A 106 5.46 13.75 9.54
CA TYR A 106 6.58 12.81 9.71
C TYR A 106 7.77 13.16 8.81
N ALA A 107 7.50 13.54 7.56
CA ALA A 107 8.52 14.02 6.63
C ALA A 107 9.22 15.28 7.15
N HIS A 108 8.46 16.24 7.71
CA HIS A 108 9.02 17.45 8.32
C HIS A 108 9.84 17.14 9.58
N ARG A 109 9.39 16.22 10.43
CA ARG A 109 10.15 15.74 11.61
C ARG A 109 11.49 15.12 11.21
N LEU A 110 11.50 14.24 10.20
CA LEU A 110 12.74 13.65 9.69
C LEU A 110 13.66 14.73 9.10
N GLY A 111 13.12 15.62 8.25
CA GLY A 111 13.90 16.67 7.61
C GLY A 111 14.55 17.63 8.58
N LYS A 112 13.84 18.00 9.66
CA LYS A 112 14.40 18.79 10.75
C LYS A 112 15.61 18.10 11.39
N ARG A 113 15.47 16.83 11.80
CA ARG A 113 16.56 16.05 12.42
C ARG A 113 17.76 15.89 11.48
N VAL A 114 17.52 15.56 10.21
CA VAL A 114 18.59 15.43 9.21
C VAL A 114 19.32 16.77 9.02
N GLY A 115 18.59 17.87 8.93
CA GLY A 115 19.18 19.19 8.77
C GLY A 115 19.98 19.67 10.00
N GLU A 116 19.44 19.46 11.20
CA GLU A 116 20.04 19.93 12.45
C GLU A 116 21.18 19.03 12.95
N GLU A 117 21.01 17.71 12.90
CA GLU A 117 21.97 16.75 13.48
C GLU A 117 23.06 16.30 12.49
N LEU A 118 22.77 16.25 11.18
CA LEU A 118 23.72 15.80 10.15
C LEU A 118 24.29 16.94 9.31
N GLU A 119 23.80 18.17 9.50
CA GLU A 119 24.18 19.35 8.72
C GLU A 119 24.05 19.15 7.19
N ILE A 120 23.04 18.37 6.77
CA ILE A 120 22.72 18.13 5.36
C ILE A 120 21.60 19.09 4.92
N PRO A 121 21.76 19.82 3.80
CA PRO A 121 20.66 20.60 3.22
C PRO A 121 19.46 19.72 2.83
N VAL A 122 18.28 20.04 3.37
CA VAL A 122 17.03 19.30 3.10
C VAL A 122 16.04 20.16 2.33
N TYR A 123 15.42 19.56 1.31
CA TYR A 123 14.33 20.16 0.54
C TYR A 123 13.08 19.29 0.61
N PHE A 124 11.92 19.88 0.85
CA PHE A 124 10.65 19.17 0.79
C PHE A 124 10.02 19.25 -0.60
N TYR A 125 9.46 18.13 -1.07
CA TYR A 125 8.80 18.05 -2.37
C TYR A 125 7.43 17.37 -2.27
N GLU A 126 6.69 17.31 -3.39
CA GLU A 126 5.31 16.77 -3.47
C GLU A 126 4.39 17.28 -2.36
N TYR A 127 3.77 16.41 -1.55
CA TYR A 127 2.79 16.84 -0.53
C TYR A 127 3.44 17.57 0.64
N ALA A 128 4.73 17.33 0.91
CA ALA A 128 5.47 18.02 1.96
C ALA A 128 6.08 19.36 1.50
N ALA A 129 5.96 19.70 0.21
CA ALA A 129 6.60 20.88 -0.36
C ALA A 129 6.14 22.17 0.33
N THR A 130 7.10 22.98 0.75
CA THR A 130 6.86 24.31 1.35
C THR A 130 6.63 25.39 0.30
N LYS A 131 7.04 25.14 -0.94
CA LYS A 131 6.86 26.02 -2.10
C LYS A 131 6.08 25.32 -3.21
N PRO A 132 5.14 26.00 -3.89
CA PRO A 132 4.39 25.41 -5.00
C PRO A 132 5.29 24.84 -6.11
N GLU A 133 6.39 25.53 -6.44
CA GLU A 133 7.31 25.07 -7.48
C GLU A 133 8.06 23.78 -7.10
N TRP A 134 8.26 23.52 -5.80
CA TRP A 134 9.01 22.35 -5.30
C TRP A 134 8.17 21.10 -5.22
N LYS A 135 6.85 21.19 -5.49
CA LYS A 135 5.99 20.00 -5.64
C LYS A 135 6.57 19.00 -6.65
N ASN A 136 7.20 19.49 -7.73
CA ASN A 136 7.86 18.65 -8.71
C ASN A 136 9.32 18.39 -8.34
N LEU A 137 9.65 17.15 -7.99
CA LEU A 137 11.02 16.71 -7.67
C LEU A 137 12.05 17.09 -8.76
N ALA A 138 11.65 17.11 -10.03
CA ALA A 138 12.55 17.47 -11.12
C ALA A 138 13.02 18.94 -11.05
N GLU A 139 12.19 19.84 -10.50
CA GLU A 139 12.60 21.23 -10.25
C GLU A 139 13.60 21.30 -9.09
N VAL A 140 13.32 20.61 -7.98
CA VAL A 140 14.23 20.53 -6.83
C VAL A 140 15.61 19.99 -7.27
N ARG A 141 15.62 18.93 -8.07
CA ARG A 141 16.83 18.27 -8.60
C ARG A 141 17.45 18.93 -9.83
N LYS A 142 16.92 20.06 -10.29
CA LYS A 142 17.40 20.68 -11.54
C LYS A 142 18.89 20.99 -11.46
N GLY A 143 19.68 20.43 -12.37
CA GLY A 143 21.14 20.56 -12.38
C GLY A 143 21.90 19.61 -11.44
N GLU A 144 21.19 18.71 -10.75
CA GLU A 144 21.75 17.59 -9.99
C GLU A 144 22.73 18.03 -8.88
N TYR A 145 23.62 17.13 -8.45
CA TYR A 145 24.66 17.40 -7.45
C TYR A 145 25.58 18.55 -7.89
N GLU A 146 25.93 18.61 -9.18
CA GLU A 146 26.87 19.59 -9.73
C GLU A 146 26.37 21.04 -9.64
N ALA A 147 25.06 21.27 -9.59
CA ALA A 147 24.49 22.60 -9.45
C ALA A 147 24.42 23.09 -7.99
N LEU A 148 24.59 22.21 -7.00
CA LEU A 148 24.45 22.58 -5.58
C LEU A 148 25.38 23.72 -5.14
N PRO A 149 26.68 23.78 -5.51
CA PRO A 149 27.56 24.87 -5.10
C PRO A 149 27.06 26.26 -5.50
N GLU A 150 26.47 26.38 -6.71
CA GLU A 150 25.90 27.64 -7.19
C GLU A 150 24.51 27.90 -6.60
N LYS A 151 23.66 26.85 -6.49
CA LYS A 151 22.35 26.97 -5.84
C LYS A 151 22.47 27.50 -4.42
N MET A 152 23.44 27.02 -3.63
CA MET A 152 23.60 27.45 -2.24
C MET A 152 23.96 28.94 -2.11
N LYS A 153 24.41 29.62 -3.17
CA LYS A 153 24.65 31.08 -3.16
C LYS A 153 23.38 31.90 -3.39
N ASP A 154 22.34 31.30 -3.96
CA ASP A 154 21.11 31.96 -4.33
C ASP A 154 20.06 31.82 -3.20
N PRO A 155 19.53 32.92 -2.64
CA PRO A 155 18.48 32.89 -1.62
C PRO A 155 17.22 32.12 -2.04
N TYR A 156 16.93 32.02 -3.34
CA TYR A 156 15.79 31.23 -3.84
C TYR A 156 15.89 29.75 -3.43
N TRP A 157 17.12 29.21 -3.39
CA TRP A 157 17.42 27.82 -3.08
C TRP A 157 17.77 27.57 -1.61
N LYS A 158 17.44 28.50 -0.71
CA LYS A 158 17.56 28.29 0.74
C LYS A 158 16.86 26.97 1.14
N PRO A 159 17.56 25.98 1.71
CA PRO A 159 16.97 24.72 2.16
C PRO A 159 15.84 24.93 3.17
N ASP A 160 14.90 23.99 3.24
CA ASP A 160 13.85 24.00 4.27
C ASP A 160 14.44 23.75 5.66
N PHE A 161 15.38 22.82 5.75
CA PHE A 161 16.18 22.55 6.95
C PHE A 161 17.65 22.32 6.61
N GLY A 162 18.50 22.47 7.62
CA GLY A 162 19.96 22.37 7.48
C GLY A 162 20.61 23.66 6.98
N PRO A 163 21.95 23.69 6.95
CA PRO A 163 22.69 24.89 6.57
C PRO A 163 22.57 25.15 5.05
N GLN A 164 22.47 26.42 4.66
CA GLN A 164 22.64 26.82 3.26
C GLN A 164 24.14 26.80 2.88
N LYS A 165 24.73 25.61 2.94
CA LYS A 165 26.15 25.37 2.69
C LYS A 165 26.29 24.10 1.87
N PHE A 166 27.14 24.14 0.85
CA PHE A 166 27.42 22.97 0.04
C PHE A 166 28.15 21.90 0.87
N ASN A 167 27.50 20.75 1.03
CA ASN A 167 28.09 19.56 1.62
C ASN A 167 28.66 18.67 0.50
N ALA A 168 29.97 18.74 0.27
CA ALA A 168 30.60 18.02 -0.84
C ALA A 168 30.48 16.49 -0.72
N LYS A 169 30.47 15.95 0.50
CA LYS A 169 30.42 14.50 0.71
C LYS A 169 28.99 13.96 0.56
N ALA A 170 28.02 14.58 1.24
CA ALA A 170 26.65 14.08 1.28
C ALA A 170 25.72 14.71 0.23
N GLY A 171 26.04 15.88 -0.32
CA GLY A 171 25.16 16.63 -1.22
C GLY A 171 23.95 17.24 -0.49
N ALA A 172 22.76 17.10 -1.08
CA ALA A 172 21.48 17.52 -0.50
C ALA A 172 20.46 16.37 -0.56
N THR A 173 19.47 16.36 0.34
CA THR A 173 18.46 15.31 0.41
C THR A 173 17.06 15.89 0.22
N ALA A 174 16.24 15.24 -0.60
CA ALA A 174 14.82 15.57 -0.74
C ALA A 174 13.94 14.65 0.11
N ILE A 175 13.10 15.20 0.97
CA ILE A 175 12.21 14.41 1.85
C ILE A 175 10.77 14.77 1.52
N SER A 176 9.85 13.80 1.60
CA SER A 176 8.46 14.06 1.22
C SER A 176 7.49 13.07 1.84
N ALA A 177 6.21 13.36 1.66
CA ALA A 177 5.12 12.40 1.72
C ALA A 177 4.48 12.32 0.33
N ARG A 178 4.12 11.11 -0.10
CA ARG A 178 3.50 10.89 -1.42
C ARG A 178 2.57 9.69 -1.43
N GLU A 179 1.71 9.65 -2.44
CA GLU A 179 0.92 8.47 -2.76
C GLU A 179 1.82 7.31 -3.18
N PHE A 180 1.33 6.08 -2.96
CA PHE A 180 2.06 4.87 -3.32
C PHE A 180 2.34 4.85 -4.83
N LEU A 181 3.60 4.63 -5.19
CA LEU A 181 4.03 4.53 -6.58
C LEU A 181 4.09 3.06 -6.97
N ILE A 182 3.24 2.67 -7.92
CA ILE A 182 3.28 1.32 -8.50
C ILE A 182 4.18 1.35 -9.73
N ALA A 183 5.28 0.59 -9.69
CA ALA A 183 6.14 0.35 -10.85
C ALA A 183 5.61 -0.89 -11.60
N TYR A 184 5.07 -0.66 -12.78
CA TYR A 184 4.30 -1.63 -13.54
C TYR A 184 4.78 -1.67 -14.98
N ASN A 185 5.19 -2.84 -15.46
CA ASN A 185 5.65 -3.04 -16.83
C ASN A 185 4.60 -3.82 -17.62
N ILE A 186 4.41 -3.47 -18.89
CA ILE A 186 3.55 -4.21 -19.82
C ILE A 186 4.39 -4.86 -20.91
N ASN A 187 4.26 -6.18 -21.06
CA ASN A 187 5.06 -6.99 -21.98
C ASN A 187 4.46 -7.04 -23.37
N LEU A 188 5.29 -6.84 -24.40
CA LEU A 188 4.87 -6.85 -25.81
C LEU A 188 5.60 -7.94 -26.59
N ASN A 189 4.93 -8.56 -27.55
CA ASN A 189 5.50 -9.59 -28.43
C ASN A 189 6.49 -9.08 -29.50
N THR A 190 7.16 -7.95 -29.27
CA THR A 190 8.05 -7.30 -30.24
C THR A 190 9.41 -7.00 -29.63
N ARG A 191 10.48 -6.99 -30.43
CA ARG A 191 11.81 -6.50 -30.02
C ARG A 191 12.01 -5.01 -30.29
N ASP A 192 11.06 -4.36 -30.98
CA ASP A 192 11.21 -2.97 -31.39
C ASP A 192 10.82 -2.01 -30.25
N LYS A 193 11.84 -1.49 -29.55
CA LYS A 193 11.66 -0.48 -28.50
C LYS A 193 10.93 0.77 -28.97
N LYS A 194 10.99 1.12 -30.27
CA LYS A 194 10.29 2.31 -30.79
C LYS A 194 8.79 2.11 -30.78
N LYS A 195 8.29 0.89 -31.04
CA LYS A 195 6.86 0.56 -30.96
C LYS A 195 6.36 0.64 -29.52
N ALA A 196 7.11 0.08 -28.58
CA ALA A 196 6.80 0.20 -27.16
C ALA A 196 6.81 1.66 -26.70
N HIS A 197 7.80 2.43 -27.14
CA HIS A 197 7.91 3.84 -26.78
C HIS A 197 6.78 4.68 -27.36
N ASP A 198 6.36 4.40 -28.60
CA ASP A 198 5.20 5.06 -29.20
C ASP A 198 3.92 4.82 -28.38
N LEU A 199 3.65 3.60 -27.93
CA LEU A 199 2.53 3.33 -27.01
C LEU A 199 2.69 4.06 -25.66
N ALA A 200 3.90 4.08 -25.10
CA ALA A 200 4.20 4.80 -23.87
C ALA A 200 3.89 6.30 -23.97
N LEU A 201 4.14 6.91 -25.15
CA LEU A 201 3.83 8.31 -25.41
C LEU A 201 2.32 8.60 -25.43
N ASP A 202 1.48 7.63 -25.80
CA ASP A 202 0.03 7.80 -25.81
C ASP A 202 -0.59 7.71 -24.42
N ILE A 203 -0.06 6.83 -23.57
CA ILE A 203 -0.63 6.61 -22.24
C ILE A 203 -0.11 7.59 -21.18
N ARG A 204 1.15 8.04 -21.27
CA ARG A 204 1.76 8.88 -20.23
C ARG A 204 1.18 10.29 -20.22
N GLU A 205 1.06 10.89 -19.05
CA GLU A 205 0.45 12.21 -18.84
C GLU A 205 1.09 13.31 -19.72
N LYS A 206 2.42 13.34 -19.78
CA LYS A 206 3.20 14.29 -20.61
C LYS A 206 2.94 14.17 -22.12
N GLY A 207 2.36 13.05 -22.56
CA GLY A 207 2.00 12.76 -23.94
C GLY A 207 3.16 12.81 -24.94
N ARG A 208 2.81 13.22 -26.17
CA ARG A 208 3.70 13.36 -27.33
C ARG A 208 3.77 14.80 -27.83
N PHE A 209 4.88 15.15 -28.49
CA PHE A 209 4.94 16.41 -29.24
C PHE A 209 4.03 16.32 -30.46
N LEU A 210 3.25 17.39 -30.70
CA LEU A 210 2.41 17.51 -31.89
C LEU A 210 3.30 17.58 -33.14
N ARG A 211 2.93 16.81 -34.16
CA ARG A 211 3.58 16.81 -35.46
C ARG A 211 2.59 17.25 -36.54
N ASP A 212 3.07 18.05 -37.48
CA ASP A 212 2.29 18.46 -38.65
C ASP A 212 2.14 17.31 -39.66
N LYS A 213 1.39 17.55 -40.75
CA LYS A 213 1.19 16.57 -41.85
C LYS A 213 2.50 16.15 -42.55
N LYS A 214 3.62 16.85 -42.30
CA LYS A 214 4.97 16.56 -42.82
C LYS A 214 5.90 15.95 -41.77
N GLY A 215 5.38 15.64 -40.57
CA GLY A 215 6.14 15.04 -39.47
C GLY A 215 7.02 16.00 -38.66
N LYS A 216 6.96 17.31 -38.90
CA LYS A 216 7.71 18.32 -38.12
C LYS A 216 6.98 18.68 -36.84
N ILE A 217 7.74 18.95 -35.77
CA ILE A 217 7.19 19.36 -34.48
C ILE A 217 6.52 20.73 -34.62
N VAL A 218 5.24 20.79 -34.26
CA VAL A 218 4.47 22.04 -34.21
C VAL A 218 5.02 22.90 -33.06
N ARG A 219 5.24 24.17 -33.34
CA ARG A 219 5.63 25.18 -32.35
C ARG A 219 4.52 26.21 -32.20
N ASP A 220 4.34 26.72 -30.99
CA ASP A 220 3.42 27.82 -30.72
C ASP A 220 4.01 29.17 -31.17
N GLU A 221 3.23 30.24 -31.00
CA GLU A 221 3.60 31.62 -31.35
C GLU A 221 4.86 32.12 -30.61
N ASN A 222 5.21 31.47 -29.49
CA ASN A 222 6.39 31.77 -28.67
C ASN A 222 7.60 30.87 -29.00
N GLY A 223 7.49 30.02 -30.04
CA GLY A 223 8.55 29.11 -30.46
C GLY A 223 8.71 27.84 -29.61
N ASN A 224 7.84 27.62 -28.62
CA ASN A 224 7.84 26.44 -27.76
C ASN A 224 7.18 25.26 -28.46
N LYS A 225 7.67 24.04 -28.19
CA LYS A 225 7.16 22.81 -28.79
C LYS A 225 5.79 22.47 -28.21
N VAL A 226 4.76 22.37 -29.04
CA VAL A 226 3.40 22.05 -28.59
C VAL A 226 3.29 20.55 -28.30
N ARG A 227 2.63 20.20 -27.19
CA ARG A 227 2.39 18.81 -26.78
C ARG A 227 0.92 18.47 -26.87
N LYS A 228 0.62 17.26 -27.32
CA LYS A 228 -0.67 16.61 -27.13
C LYS A 228 -0.55 15.76 -25.84
N PRO A 229 -1.35 16.03 -24.80
CA PRO A 229 -1.32 15.23 -23.57
C PRO A 229 -1.70 13.77 -23.86
N GLY A 230 -1.20 12.86 -23.03
CA GLY A 230 -1.59 11.45 -23.12
C GLY A 230 -2.94 11.19 -22.46
N ILE A 231 -3.32 9.91 -22.42
CA ILE A 231 -4.63 9.46 -21.95
C ILE A 231 -4.74 9.53 -20.42
N PHE A 232 -3.70 9.13 -19.69
CA PHE A 232 -3.77 8.99 -18.24
C PHE A 232 -3.01 10.08 -17.51
N LYS A 233 -3.61 10.58 -16.42
CA LYS A 233 -2.95 11.43 -15.42
C LYS A 233 -2.13 10.57 -14.44
N PHE A 234 -1.14 11.14 -13.77
CA PHE A 234 -0.32 10.41 -12.78
C PHE A 234 0.35 9.14 -13.35
N CYS A 235 0.56 9.13 -14.67
CA CYS A 235 1.14 8.02 -15.41
C CYS A 235 2.39 8.51 -16.12
N LYS A 236 3.55 7.98 -15.70
CA LYS A 236 4.83 8.21 -16.37
C LYS A 236 5.20 6.91 -17.07
N ALA A 237 5.42 6.93 -18.38
CA ALA A 237 5.77 5.73 -19.12
C ALA A 237 6.91 5.97 -20.12
N VAL A 238 7.69 4.90 -20.35
CA VAL A 238 8.75 4.82 -21.34
C VAL A 238 8.79 3.43 -21.95
N GLY A 239 8.98 3.34 -23.27
CA GLY A 239 9.24 2.06 -23.93
C GLY A 239 10.72 1.73 -23.97
N TRP A 240 11.03 0.46 -23.71
CA TRP A 240 12.40 -0.08 -23.66
C TRP A 240 12.43 -1.54 -24.13
N TYR A 241 13.62 -2.11 -24.25
CA TYR A 241 13.84 -3.50 -24.64
C TYR A 241 14.62 -4.19 -23.52
N ILE A 242 14.15 -5.36 -23.09
CA ILE A 242 14.84 -6.20 -22.12
C ILE A 242 15.48 -7.36 -22.87
N GLU A 243 16.81 -7.45 -22.77
CA GLU A 243 17.60 -8.46 -23.46
C GLU A 243 17.36 -9.86 -22.88
N GLU A 244 17.25 -9.98 -21.55
CA GLU A 244 17.02 -11.23 -20.82
C GLU A 244 15.73 -11.95 -21.26
N TYR A 245 14.64 -11.19 -21.43
CA TYR A 245 13.34 -11.71 -21.87
C TYR A 245 13.13 -11.59 -23.38
N ASN A 246 14.12 -11.03 -24.08
CA ASN A 246 14.15 -10.87 -25.52
C ASN A 246 12.85 -10.23 -26.09
N ARG A 247 12.33 -9.22 -25.37
CA ARG A 247 11.08 -8.53 -25.70
C ARG A 247 11.11 -7.07 -25.26
N ALA A 248 10.28 -6.26 -25.91
CA ALA A 248 10.05 -4.88 -25.56
C ALA A 248 8.96 -4.77 -24.50
N GLN A 249 9.10 -3.75 -23.66
CA GLN A 249 8.17 -3.45 -22.59
C GLN A 249 7.78 -1.98 -22.62
N ILE A 250 6.62 -1.68 -22.05
CA ILE A 250 6.27 -0.35 -21.60
C ILE A 250 6.49 -0.32 -20.10
N SER A 251 7.53 0.38 -19.65
CA SER A 251 7.74 0.61 -18.22
C SER A 251 6.94 1.81 -17.76
N ILE A 252 6.18 1.63 -16.68
CA ILE A 252 5.19 2.60 -16.19
C ILE A 252 5.40 2.82 -14.70
N ASN A 253 5.42 4.08 -14.29
CA ASN A 253 5.29 4.50 -12.90
C ASN A 253 3.93 5.18 -12.73
N LEU A 254 3.05 4.54 -11.98
CA LEU A 254 1.75 5.08 -11.58
C LEU A 254 1.94 5.78 -10.24
N THR A 255 1.97 7.11 -10.26
CA THR A 255 2.23 7.92 -9.06
C THR A 255 0.98 8.14 -8.20
N ASN A 256 -0.19 7.73 -8.71
CA ASN A 256 -1.44 7.69 -7.95
C ASN A 256 -2.36 6.63 -8.59
N TYR A 257 -2.37 5.44 -8.00
CA TYR A 257 -3.13 4.30 -8.51
C TYR A 257 -4.65 4.45 -8.30
N LYS A 258 -5.08 5.32 -7.37
CA LYS A 258 -6.50 5.62 -7.12
C LYS A 258 -7.10 6.43 -8.26
N VAL A 259 -6.30 7.29 -8.90
CA VAL A 259 -6.72 8.05 -10.11
C VAL A 259 -6.50 7.24 -11.38
N THR A 260 -5.35 6.57 -11.50
CA THR A 260 -5.01 5.74 -12.67
C THR A 260 -4.61 4.34 -12.21
N PRO A 261 -5.58 3.42 -12.07
CA PRO A 261 -5.32 2.03 -11.72
C PRO A 261 -4.55 1.26 -12.81
N PRO A 262 -3.71 0.29 -12.44
CA PRO A 262 -2.87 -0.45 -13.40
C PRO A 262 -3.68 -1.26 -14.42
N HIS A 263 -4.80 -1.86 -14.01
CA HIS A 263 -5.66 -2.64 -14.90
C HIS A 263 -6.27 -1.79 -16.03
N LEU A 264 -6.67 -0.54 -15.76
CA LEU A 264 -7.20 0.35 -16.81
C LEU A 264 -6.12 0.75 -17.83
N VAL A 265 -4.90 0.96 -17.35
CA VAL A 265 -3.76 1.23 -18.24
C VAL A 265 -3.45 0.02 -19.10
N LEU A 266 -3.45 -1.18 -18.51
CA LEU A 266 -3.25 -2.44 -19.25
C LEU A 266 -4.31 -2.62 -20.34
N GLU A 267 -5.59 -2.48 -20.02
CA GLU A 267 -6.67 -2.65 -20.99
C GLU A 267 -6.59 -1.63 -22.13
N LYS A 268 -6.25 -0.38 -21.83
CA LYS A 268 -6.05 0.64 -22.86
C LYS A 268 -4.84 0.34 -23.74
N VAL A 269 -3.74 -0.16 -23.16
CA VAL A 269 -2.58 -0.60 -23.95
C VAL A 269 -2.93 -1.82 -24.80
N ARG A 270 -3.72 -2.79 -24.29
CA ARG A 270 -4.21 -3.94 -25.07
C ARG A 270 -5.01 -3.47 -26.29
N GLU A 271 -5.88 -2.47 -26.14
CA GLU A 271 -6.62 -1.84 -27.24
C GLU A 271 -5.68 -1.19 -28.26
N LEU A 272 -4.82 -0.26 -27.83
CA LEU A 272 -3.91 0.49 -28.72
C LEU A 272 -2.86 -0.41 -29.41
N ALA A 273 -2.41 -1.45 -28.73
CA ALA A 273 -1.45 -2.41 -29.28
C ALA A 273 -2.11 -3.23 -30.40
N ARG A 274 -3.36 -3.68 -30.22
CA ARG A 274 -4.13 -4.42 -31.24
C ARG A 274 -4.29 -3.61 -32.52
N GLU A 275 -4.58 -2.31 -32.43
CA GLU A 275 -4.66 -1.42 -33.60
C GLU A 275 -3.36 -1.35 -34.41
N LYS A 276 -2.22 -1.60 -33.75
CA LYS A 276 -0.87 -1.61 -34.36
C LYS A 276 -0.37 -3.01 -34.70
N GLY A 277 -1.20 -4.05 -34.56
CA GLY A 277 -0.82 -5.45 -34.78
C GLY A 277 0.19 -6.00 -33.77
N ILE A 278 0.26 -5.41 -32.57
CA ILE A 278 1.12 -5.83 -31.46
C ILE A 278 0.28 -6.57 -30.43
N GLN A 279 0.79 -7.68 -29.92
CA GLN A 279 0.14 -8.42 -28.84
C GLN A 279 0.79 -8.06 -27.50
N VAL A 280 -0.04 -7.73 -26.51
CA VAL A 280 0.36 -7.69 -25.10
C VAL A 280 0.36 -9.12 -24.57
N THR A 281 1.49 -9.60 -24.05
CA THR A 281 1.63 -10.98 -23.55
C THR A 281 1.26 -11.10 -22.08
N GLY A 282 1.43 -10.03 -21.32
CA GLY A 282 1.19 -9.98 -19.89
C GLY A 282 1.78 -8.71 -19.31
N SER A 283 2.07 -8.73 -18.03
CA SER A 283 2.66 -7.62 -17.30
C SER A 283 3.57 -8.10 -16.18
N GLU A 284 4.21 -7.15 -15.53
CA GLU A 284 5.15 -7.41 -14.45
C GLU A 284 5.04 -6.27 -13.44
N LEU A 285 5.02 -6.64 -12.17
CA LEU A 285 5.16 -5.69 -11.07
C LEU A 285 6.62 -5.65 -10.62
N VAL A 286 7.18 -4.45 -10.52
CA VAL A 286 8.51 -4.24 -9.91
C VAL A 286 8.31 -3.73 -8.49
N GLY A 287 8.86 -4.45 -7.51
CA GLY A 287 8.63 -4.18 -6.09
C GLY A 287 7.28 -4.69 -5.58
N LEU A 288 6.62 -3.88 -4.76
CA LEU A 288 5.37 -4.20 -4.05
C LEU A 288 4.17 -3.43 -4.62
N ILE A 289 2.97 -3.88 -4.27
CA ILE A 289 1.72 -3.22 -4.64
C ILE A 289 0.74 -3.19 -3.45
N PRO A 290 -0.03 -2.09 -3.26
CA PRO A 290 -1.09 -2.05 -2.27
C PRO A 290 -2.19 -3.04 -2.62
N LYS A 291 -2.69 -3.76 -1.62
CA LYS A 291 -3.79 -4.73 -1.75
C LYS A 291 -5.00 -4.13 -2.47
N GLU A 292 -5.37 -2.90 -2.10
CA GLU A 292 -6.49 -2.17 -2.70
C GLU A 292 -6.37 -2.08 -4.24
N ALA A 293 -5.17 -1.88 -4.78
CA ALA A 293 -4.95 -1.76 -6.22
C ALA A 293 -5.27 -3.07 -6.97
N LEU A 294 -4.93 -4.22 -6.38
CA LEU A 294 -5.25 -5.53 -6.94
C LEU A 294 -6.72 -5.89 -6.70
N VAL A 295 -7.31 -5.55 -5.55
CA VAL A 295 -8.74 -5.75 -5.30
C VAL A 295 -9.58 -4.97 -6.32
N MET A 296 -9.25 -3.69 -6.59
CA MET A 296 -9.91 -2.91 -7.63
C MET A 296 -9.81 -3.59 -9.01
N ALA A 297 -8.63 -4.12 -9.36
CA ALA A 297 -8.43 -4.84 -10.61
C ALA A 297 -9.25 -6.13 -10.68
N GLY A 298 -9.25 -6.93 -9.62
CA GLY A 298 -9.98 -8.19 -9.56
C GLY A 298 -11.48 -7.98 -9.67
N LYS A 299 -12.04 -7.02 -8.91
CA LYS A 299 -13.45 -6.63 -9.02
C LYS A 299 -13.81 -6.16 -10.44
N TYR A 300 -12.93 -5.38 -11.07
CA TYR A 300 -13.11 -4.95 -12.46
C TYR A 300 -13.22 -6.14 -13.44
N TYR A 301 -12.33 -7.14 -13.31
CA TYR A 301 -12.35 -8.31 -14.18
C TYR A 301 -13.51 -9.27 -13.88
N LEU A 302 -13.83 -9.53 -12.60
CA LEU A 302 -15.01 -10.32 -12.20
C LEU A 302 -16.30 -9.74 -12.78
N LYS A 303 -16.49 -8.42 -12.65
CA LYS A 303 -17.64 -7.73 -13.22
C LYS A 303 -17.72 -7.87 -14.74
N ARG A 304 -16.58 -7.85 -15.45
CA ARG A 304 -16.53 -8.08 -16.91
C ARG A 304 -16.87 -9.52 -17.30
N MET A 305 -16.60 -10.50 -16.43
CA MET A 305 -16.97 -11.90 -16.63
C MET A 305 -18.44 -12.17 -16.24
N GLY A 306 -19.13 -11.20 -15.63
CA GLY A 306 -20.47 -11.39 -15.08
C GLY A 306 -20.47 -12.19 -13.77
N GLU A 307 -19.34 -12.20 -13.07
CA GLU A 307 -19.14 -12.91 -11.80
C GLU A 307 -19.26 -11.96 -10.60
N SER A 308 -19.64 -12.52 -9.46
CA SER A 308 -19.76 -11.79 -8.19
C SER A 308 -18.39 -11.46 -7.61
N ALA A 309 -18.23 -10.23 -7.11
CA ALA A 309 -17.08 -9.84 -6.30
C ALA A 309 -17.24 -10.16 -4.80
N GLY A 310 -18.35 -10.78 -4.40
CA GLY A 310 -18.63 -11.20 -3.02
C GLY A 310 -17.94 -12.50 -2.61
N ILE A 311 -16.69 -12.69 -3.02
CA ILE A 311 -15.84 -13.86 -2.73
C ILE A 311 -14.68 -13.44 -1.82
N PRO A 312 -13.93 -14.39 -1.21
CA PRO A 312 -12.77 -14.04 -0.39
C PRO A 312 -11.78 -13.13 -1.13
N GLU A 313 -11.30 -12.09 -0.45
CA GLU A 313 -10.41 -11.07 -1.02
C GLU A 313 -9.22 -11.65 -1.78
N LYS A 314 -8.59 -12.70 -1.26
CA LYS A 314 -7.48 -13.39 -1.91
C LYS A 314 -7.85 -13.95 -3.29
N MET A 315 -9.06 -14.47 -3.46
CA MET A 315 -9.55 -14.95 -4.77
C MET A 315 -9.80 -13.80 -5.75
N ILE A 316 -10.23 -12.63 -5.25
CA ILE A 316 -10.35 -11.41 -6.07
C ILE A 316 -8.96 -11.00 -6.58
N ILE A 317 -7.95 -11.04 -5.71
CA ILE A 317 -6.56 -10.72 -6.06
C ILE A 317 -5.99 -11.75 -7.05
N GLU A 318 -6.24 -13.05 -6.84
CA GLU A 318 -5.85 -14.10 -7.79
C GLU A 318 -6.46 -13.86 -9.18
N THR A 319 -7.73 -13.44 -9.23
CA THR A 319 -8.38 -13.05 -10.49
C THR A 319 -7.68 -11.87 -11.16
N ALA A 320 -7.23 -10.87 -10.38
CA ALA A 320 -6.45 -9.75 -10.89
C ALA A 320 -5.10 -10.21 -11.46
N VAL A 321 -4.37 -11.05 -10.73
CA VAL A 321 -3.07 -11.60 -11.13
C VAL A 321 -3.17 -12.32 -12.48
N GLN A 322 -4.13 -13.24 -12.60
CA GLN A 322 -4.36 -14.00 -13.83
C GLN A 322 -4.82 -13.10 -14.99
N SER A 323 -5.77 -12.20 -14.75
CA SER A 323 -6.33 -11.35 -15.80
C SER A 323 -5.33 -10.32 -16.34
N MET A 324 -4.44 -9.85 -15.47
CA MET A 324 -3.38 -8.90 -15.83
C MET A 324 -2.17 -9.60 -16.43
N GLY A 325 -1.97 -10.89 -16.14
CA GLY A 325 -0.80 -11.67 -16.54
C GLY A 325 0.44 -11.21 -15.78
N LEU A 326 0.30 -10.94 -14.47
CA LEU A 326 1.37 -10.47 -13.60
C LEU A 326 2.50 -11.49 -13.41
N ASP A 327 2.25 -12.74 -13.79
CA ASP A 327 3.15 -13.88 -13.73
C ASP A 327 3.79 -14.25 -15.08
N ASP A 328 3.68 -13.39 -16.11
CA ASP A 328 4.20 -13.65 -17.48
C ASP A 328 5.72 -13.84 -17.53
N LEU A 329 6.48 -13.18 -16.64
CA LEU A 329 7.95 -13.26 -16.63
C LEU A 329 8.52 -14.06 -15.46
N ALA A 330 7.86 -14.03 -14.31
CA ALA A 330 8.26 -14.73 -13.09
C ALA A 330 7.03 -15.01 -12.21
N PRO A 331 7.07 -16.02 -11.31
CA PRO A 331 5.98 -16.27 -10.39
C PRO A 331 5.60 -15.04 -9.56
N PHE A 332 4.30 -14.81 -9.40
CA PHE A 332 3.77 -13.75 -8.55
C PHE A 332 3.32 -14.32 -7.20
N ASP A 333 4.16 -14.22 -6.17
CA ASP A 333 3.76 -14.58 -4.80
C ASP A 333 2.97 -13.44 -4.16
N ILE A 334 1.67 -13.66 -3.96
CA ILE A 334 0.76 -12.69 -3.34
C ILE A 334 1.22 -12.31 -1.92
N ASN A 335 1.79 -13.23 -1.15
CA ASN A 335 2.21 -12.96 0.23
C ASN A 335 3.49 -12.12 0.31
N GLU A 336 4.28 -12.08 -0.77
CA GLU A 336 5.50 -11.26 -0.83
C GLU A 336 5.26 -9.94 -1.57
N LYS A 337 4.40 -9.94 -2.59
CA LYS A 337 4.19 -8.77 -3.46
C LYS A 337 3.12 -7.81 -2.98
N VAL A 338 2.16 -8.27 -2.19
CA VAL A 338 1.11 -7.42 -1.61
C VAL A 338 1.58 -6.93 -0.25
N ILE A 339 1.68 -5.60 -0.08
CA ILE A 339 2.28 -4.97 1.11
C ILE A 339 1.60 -5.47 2.39
N GLU A 340 0.28 -5.40 2.43
CA GLU A 340 -0.52 -5.76 3.61
C GLU A 340 -0.38 -7.24 3.98
N TYR A 341 -0.11 -8.12 3.02
CA TYR A 341 0.15 -9.53 3.30
C TYR A 341 1.61 -9.79 3.68
N ALA A 342 2.56 -9.05 3.10
CA ALA A 342 3.98 -9.15 3.43
C ALA A 342 4.28 -8.73 4.87
N ILE A 343 3.43 -7.87 5.45
CA ILE A 343 3.55 -7.37 6.83
C ILE A 343 2.58 -8.01 7.82
N ALA A 344 1.65 -8.84 7.35
CA ALA A 344 0.63 -9.43 8.22
C ALA A 344 1.28 -10.29 9.32
N GLN A 345 0.82 -10.09 10.56
CA GLN A 345 1.27 -10.91 11.69
C GLN A 345 0.78 -12.34 11.52
N LYS A 346 1.71 -13.30 11.64
CA LYS A 346 1.41 -14.72 11.40
C LYS A 346 0.76 -15.41 12.60
N ASP A 347 0.93 -14.87 13.80
CA ASP A 347 0.52 -15.52 15.06
C ASP A 347 -0.88 -15.13 15.58
N ASN A 348 -1.71 -14.52 14.74
CA ASN A 348 -3.08 -14.14 15.09
C ASN A 348 -4.00 -15.35 15.34
N LEU A 349 -5.02 -15.17 16.18
CA LEU A 349 -6.00 -16.23 16.47
C LEU A 349 -6.75 -16.67 15.22
N ILE A 350 -7.06 -15.73 14.32
CA ILE A 350 -7.77 -16.03 13.07
C ILE A 350 -7.01 -16.96 12.12
N ASN A 351 -5.70 -17.12 12.32
CA ASN A 351 -4.86 -18.03 11.53
C ASN A 351 -4.80 -19.44 12.11
N LYS A 352 -5.34 -19.68 13.31
CA LYS A 352 -5.40 -21.01 13.91
C LYS A 352 -6.38 -21.88 13.16
N THR A 353 -6.12 -23.19 13.16
CA THR A 353 -7.12 -24.14 12.70
C THR A 353 -8.31 -24.15 13.66
N ILE A 354 -9.48 -24.57 13.21
CA ILE A 354 -10.67 -24.72 14.08
C ILE A 354 -10.35 -25.63 15.26
N LEU A 355 -9.53 -26.67 15.06
CA LEU A 355 -9.05 -27.56 16.11
C LEU A 355 -8.22 -26.79 17.14
N ASP A 356 -7.15 -26.11 16.70
CA ASP A 356 -6.26 -25.39 17.62
C ASP A 356 -6.97 -24.27 18.37
N PHE A 357 -7.87 -23.54 17.70
CA PHE A 357 -8.70 -22.51 18.33
C PHE A 357 -9.61 -23.11 19.40
N SER A 358 -10.25 -24.24 19.11
CA SER A 358 -11.17 -24.91 20.05
C SER A 358 -10.44 -25.53 21.23
N ASP A 359 -9.28 -26.15 20.98
CA ASP A 359 -8.43 -26.72 22.01
C ASP A 359 -7.94 -25.62 22.95
N GLU A 360 -7.40 -24.52 22.43
CA GLU A 360 -6.93 -23.39 23.25
C GLU A 360 -8.06 -22.73 24.05
N LEU A 361 -9.23 -22.52 23.43
CA LEU A 361 -10.44 -22.01 24.12
C LEU A 361 -10.86 -22.89 25.31
N SER A 362 -10.53 -24.19 25.28
CA SER A 362 -10.87 -25.16 26.32
C SER A 362 -9.83 -25.28 27.44
N THR A 363 -8.75 -24.50 27.38
CA THR A 363 -7.67 -24.50 28.38
C THR A 363 -7.85 -23.42 29.45
N ASP A 364 -6.87 -23.26 30.34
CA ASP A 364 -6.73 -22.13 31.25
C ASP A 364 -6.13 -20.87 30.59
N SER A 365 -5.98 -20.89 29.25
CA SER A 365 -5.55 -19.72 28.49
C SER A 365 -6.55 -18.56 28.69
N PRO A 366 -6.06 -17.34 28.95
CA PRO A 366 -6.93 -16.18 29.13
C PRO A 366 -7.66 -15.74 27.84
N ALA A 367 -7.16 -16.12 26.68
CA ALA A 367 -7.76 -15.86 25.36
C ALA A 367 -7.46 -17.02 24.39
N PRO A 368 -8.33 -17.34 23.42
CA PRO A 368 -9.60 -16.68 23.09
C PRO A 368 -10.69 -16.88 24.15
N GLY A 369 -11.71 -16.01 24.15
CA GLY A 369 -12.81 -16.05 25.11
C GLY A 369 -14.20 -15.86 24.49
N GLY A 370 -15.18 -15.49 25.32
CA GLY A 370 -16.57 -15.32 24.89
C GLY A 370 -16.77 -14.25 23.81
N GLY A 371 -16.04 -13.13 23.87
CA GLY A 371 -16.05 -12.09 22.84
C GLY A 371 -15.55 -12.60 21.50
N SER A 372 -14.42 -13.30 21.50
CA SER A 372 -13.83 -13.98 20.34
C SER A 372 -14.80 -14.98 19.69
N VAL A 373 -15.56 -15.76 20.48
CA VAL A 373 -16.59 -16.68 19.96
C VAL A 373 -17.81 -15.93 19.41
N ALA A 374 -18.21 -14.82 20.01
CA ALA A 374 -19.29 -13.97 19.49
C ALA A 374 -18.93 -13.42 18.11
N ALA A 375 -17.70 -12.90 17.96
CA ALA A 375 -17.16 -12.43 16.70
C ALA A 375 -17.04 -13.56 15.65
N LEU A 376 -16.59 -14.76 16.05
CA LEU A 376 -16.58 -15.93 15.17
C LEU A 376 -18.00 -16.26 14.65
N CYS A 377 -19.01 -16.28 15.52
CA CYS A 377 -20.40 -16.50 15.11
C CYS A 377 -20.89 -15.47 14.08
N ALA A 378 -20.58 -14.18 14.27
CA ALA A 378 -20.92 -13.13 13.32
C ALA A 378 -20.20 -13.33 11.97
N SER A 379 -18.94 -13.76 12.01
CA SER A 379 -18.17 -14.03 10.79
C SER A 379 -18.76 -15.17 9.97
N LEU A 380 -19.20 -16.25 10.64
CA LEU A 380 -19.85 -17.40 10.00
C LEU A 380 -21.21 -17.01 9.41
N SER A 381 -21.97 -16.14 10.08
CA SER A 381 -23.19 -15.58 9.49
C SER A 381 -22.90 -14.81 8.21
N GLY A 382 -21.92 -13.90 8.21
CA GLY A 382 -21.53 -13.15 7.01
C GLY A 382 -21.09 -14.07 5.87
N ALA A 383 -20.33 -15.12 6.19
CA ALA A 383 -19.87 -16.12 5.22
C ALA A 383 -21.03 -16.93 4.61
N LEU A 384 -21.99 -17.39 5.42
CA LEU A 384 -23.18 -18.10 4.94
C LEU A 384 -24.06 -17.19 4.08
N SER A 385 -24.29 -15.95 4.50
CA SER A 385 -25.02 -14.96 3.70
C SER A 385 -24.34 -14.73 2.35
N ALA A 386 -23.01 -14.56 2.32
CA ALA A 386 -22.27 -14.41 1.07
C ALA A 386 -22.36 -15.67 0.19
N MET A 387 -22.30 -16.87 0.78
CA MET A 387 -22.46 -18.13 0.05
C MET A 387 -23.83 -18.22 -0.62
N VAL A 388 -24.92 -18.00 0.11
CA VAL A 388 -26.29 -18.06 -0.43
C VAL A 388 -26.47 -17.04 -1.56
N SER A 389 -25.97 -15.82 -1.36
CA SER A 389 -25.97 -14.79 -2.40
C SER A 389 -25.20 -15.21 -3.65
N ASN A 390 -23.99 -15.77 -3.52
CA ASN A 390 -23.21 -16.26 -4.65
C ASN A 390 -23.87 -17.46 -5.36
N LEU A 391 -24.56 -18.35 -4.63
CA LEU A 391 -25.37 -19.43 -5.21
C LEU A 391 -26.62 -18.93 -5.96
N THR A 392 -26.94 -17.64 -5.82
CA THR A 392 -28.06 -16.97 -6.47
C THR A 392 -27.61 -16.24 -7.74
N VAL A 393 -26.43 -15.62 -7.72
CA VAL A 393 -25.81 -14.96 -8.88
C VAL A 393 -25.57 -15.98 -10.00
N GLY A 394 -25.98 -15.64 -11.22
CA GLY A 394 -25.81 -16.51 -12.40
C GLY A 394 -26.77 -17.72 -12.44
N LYS A 395 -27.57 -17.95 -11.40
CA LYS A 395 -28.55 -19.04 -11.38
C LYS A 395 -29.77 -18.71 -12.23
N LYS A 396 -30.12 -19.62 -13.13
CA LYS A 396 -31.34 -19.53 -13.95
C LYS A 396 -32.59 -19.43 -13.07
N GLY A 397 -33.50 -18.52 -13.41
CA GLY A 397 -34.72 -18.22 -12.64
C GLY A 397 -34.56 -17.10 -11.59
N TYR A 398 -33.32 -16.66 -11.33
CA TYR A 398 -33.00 -15.58 -10.38
C TYR A 398 -32.46 -14.32 -11.08
N GLU A 399 -32.60 -14.21 -12.40
CA GLU A 399 -32.01 -13.14 -13.21
C GLU A 399 -32.36 -11.74 -12.71
N LYS A 400 -33.60 -11.56 -12.21
CA LYS A 400 -34.10 -10.28 -11.69
C LYS A 400 -33.40 -9.82 -10.41
N VAL A 401 -32.77 -10.73 -9.68
CA VAL A 401 -32.13 -10.46 -8.40
C VAL A 401 -30.61 -10.63 -8.44
N TRP A 402 -30.01 -10.93 -9.59
CA TRP A 402 -28.55 -11.15 -9.69
C TRP A 402 -27.72 -9.96 -9.20
N GLU A 403 -28.08 -8.74 -9.61
CA GLU A 403 -27.36 -7.53 -9.19
C GLU A 403 -27.44 -7.32 -7.68
N LYS A 404 -28.66 -7.38 -7.12
CA LYS A 404 -28.87 -7.28 -5.67
C LYS A 404 -28.18 -8.42 -4.91
N ALA A 405 -28.22 -9.66 -5.41
CA ALA A 405 -27.52 -10.78 -4.80
C ALA A 405 -26.00 -10.57 -4.78
N ALA A 406 -25.42 -10.01 -5.85
CA ALA A 406 -23.99 -9.67 -5.87
C ALA A 406 -23.63 -8.60 -4.81
N GLU A 407 -24.47 -7.57 -4.64
CA GLU A 407 -24.30 -6.55 -3.58
C GLU A 407 -24.38 -7.16 -2.17
N LEU A 408 -25.34 -8.07 -1.95
CA LEU A 408 -25.46 -8.79 -0.67
C LEU A 408 -24.25 -9.71 -0.43
N ALA A 409 -23.71 -10.33 -1.48
CA ALA A 409 -22.52 -11.15 -1.37
C ALA A 409 -21.30 -10.33 -0.91
N GLU A 410 -21.09 -9.14 -1.48
CA GLU A 410 -20.04 -8.21 -1.03
C GLU A 410 -20.26 -7.75 0.41
N THR A 411 -21.51 -7.48 0.79
CA THR A 411 -21.87 -7.12 2.16
C THR A 411 -21.56 -8.26 3.14
N GLY A 412 -21.83 -9.52 2.75
CA GLY A 412 -21.49 -10.69 3.54
C GLY A 412 -19.98 -10.88 3.73
N GLN A 413 -19.17 -10.63 2.69
CA GLN A 413 -17.71 -10.62 2.85
C GLN A 413 -17.25 -9.52 3.82
N LYS A 414 -17.84 -8.33 3.73
CA LYS A 414 -17.52 -7.22 4.63
C LYS A 414 -17.86 -7.54 6.09
N VAL A 415 -19.05 -8.07 6.36
CA VAL A 415 -19.45 -8.54 7.71
C VAL A 415 -18.48 -9.60 8.22
N LYS A 416 -18.13 -10.57 7.36
CA LYS A 416 -17.17 -11.62 7.70
C LYS A 416 -15.80 -11.05 8.07
N GLU A 417 -15.27 -10.13 7.28
CA GLU A 417 -13.94 -9.52 7.51
C GLU A 417 -13.91 -8.61 8.76
N GLU A 418 -14.94 -7.78 8.95
CA GLU A 418 -15.10 -6.96 10.17
C GLU A 418 -15.16 -7.85 11.42
N ALA A 419 -15.94 -8.94 11.37
CA ALA A 419 -16.08 -9.88 12.48
C ALA A 419 -14.79 -10.67 12.76
N LEU A 420 -14.06 -11.12 11.73
CA LEU A 420 -12.78 -11.80 11.93
C LEU A 420 -11.76 -10.86 12.60
N ALA A 421 -11.69 -9.60 12.18
CA ALA A 421 -10.82 -8.62 12.81
C ALA A 421 -11.19 -8.39 14.30
N ALA A 422 -12.47 -8.47 14.64
CA ALA A 422 -12.93 -8.34 16.02
C ALA A 422 -12.44 -9.47 16.95
N ILE A 423 -12.15 -10.67 16.43
CA ILE A 423 -11.59 -11.80 17.21
C ILE A 423 -10.22 -11.41 17.80
N ASP A 424 -9.32 -10.92 16.94
CA ASP A 424 -7.98 -10.52 17.38
C ASP A 424 -8.02 -9.25 18.25
N LYS A 425 -8.90 -8.28 17.92
CA LYS A 425 -9.11 -7.07 18.74
C LYS A 425 -9.55 -7.40 20.16
N ASP A 426 -10.51 -8.32 20.32
CA ASP A 426 -11.03 -8.76 21.64
C ASP A 426 -9.90 -9.32 22.51
N THR A 427 -9.08 -10.18 21.92
CA THR A 427 -7.92 -10.77 22.60
C THR A 427 -6.86 -9.72 22.94
N GLN A 428 -6.58 -8.78 22.04
CA GLN A 428 -5.66 -7.69 22.31
C GLN A 428 -6.14 -6.80 23.46
N ALA A 429 -7.42 -6.43 23.49
CA ALA A 429 -7.98 -5.61 24.55
C ALA A 429 -7.92 -6.30 25.91
N PHE A 430 -8.11 -7.62 25.95
CA PHE A 430 -7.89 -8.39 27.18
C PHE A 430 -6.43 -8.30 27.66
N TYR A 431 -5.46 -8.47 26.77
CA TYR A 431 -4.04 -8.36 27.15
C TYR A 431 -3.67 -6.95 27.60
N GLU A 432 -4.17 -5.92 26.93
CA GLU A 432 -3.97 -4.52 27.32
C GLU A 432 -4.54 -4.24 28.72
N MET A 433 -5.72 -4.78 29.05
CA MET A 433 -6.28 -4.72 30.40
C MET A 433 -5.37 -5.40 31.42
N MET A 434 -4.88 -6.60 31.14
CA MET A 434 -3.99 -7.32 32.04
C MET A 434 -2.68 -6.57 32.29
N ASP A 435 -2.11 -5.96 31.25
CA ASP A 435 -0.89 -5.18 31.36
C ASP A 435 -1.11 -3.86 32.14
N ALA A 436 -2.25 -3.18 31.92
CA ALA A 436 -2.64 -2.02 32.72
C ALA A 436 -2.79 -2.38 34.20
N LEU A 437 -3.37 -3.54 34.52
CA LEU A 437 -3.52 -4.02 35.91
C LEU A 437 -2.19 -4.38 36.58
N ARG A 438 -1.17 -4.76 35.79
CA ARG A 438 0.20 -5.06 36.25
C ARG A 438 1.05 -3.83 36.53
N LEU A 439 0.64 -2.65 36.05
CA LEU A 439 1.42 -1.42 36.25
C LEU A 439 1.70 -1.15 37.75
N PRO A 440 2.88 -0.59 38.08
CA PRO A 440 3.23 -0.21 39.44
C PRO A 440 2.20 0.73 40.08
N LYS A 441 2.15 0.73 41.41
CA LYS A 441 1.19 1.52 42.19
C LYS A 441 1.77 2.05 43.51
N LYS A 442 3.10 2.23 43.57
CA LYS A 442 3.80 2.59 44.80
C LYS A 442 3.88 4.11 44.96
N THR A 443 4.06 4.86 43.88
CA THR A 443 4.10 6.33 43.91
C THR A 443 2.78 6.94 43.41
N GLU A 444 2.51 8.20 43.75
CA GLU A 444 1.32 8.91 43.24
C GLU A 444 1.35 9.09 41.72
N GLU A 445 2.55 9.23 41.14
CA GLU A 445 2.71 9.32 39.68
C GLU A 445 2.46 7.97 39.00
N GLU A 446 2.96 6.87 39.57
CA GLU A 446 2.65 5.51 39.11
C GLU A 446 1.15 5.20 39.21
N LYS A 447 0.49 5.59 40.30
CA LYS A 447 -0.96 5.40 40.48
C LYS A 447 -1.75 6.14 39.39
N LYS A 448 -1.41 7.39 39.09
CA LYS A 448 -2.07 8.16 38.03
C LYS A 448 -1.89 7.52 36.65
N ILE A 449 -0.67 7.07 36.33
CA ILE A 449 -0.39 6.38 35.07
C ILE A 449 -1.20 5.09 34.97
N ARG A 450 -1.23 4.31 36.05
CA ARG A 450 -2.00 3.07 36.14
C ARG A 450 -3.51 3.31 36.02
N GLU A 451 -4.06 4.28 36.75
CA GLU A 451 -5.50 4.61 36.70
C GLU A 451 -5.91 4.97 35.28
N LYS A 452 -5.15 5.85 34.62
CA LYS A 452 -5.39 6.21 33.22
C LYS A 452 -5.32 5.01 32.28
N ALA A 453 -4.29 4.16 32.42
CA ALA A 453 -4.14 2.98 31.57
C ALA A 453 -5.27 1.96 31.78
N VAL A 454 -5.74 1.78 33.02
CA VAL A 454 -6.87 0.89 33.32
C VAL A 454 -8.18 1.46 32.77
N GLU A 455 -8.40 2.77 32.88
CA GLU A 455 -9.58 3.43 32.30
C GLU A 455 -9.62 3.25 30.78
N GLU A 456 -8.52 3.56 30.07
CA GLU A 456 -8.40 3.38 28.62
C GLU A 456 -8.57 1.92 28.20
N ALA A 457 -8.01 0.96 28.95
CA ALA A 457 -8.17 -0.46 28.67
C ALA A 457 -9.61 -0.95 28.93
N THR A 458 -10.28 -0.42 29.97
CA THR A 458 -11.69 -0.73 30.28
C THR A 458 -12.60 -0.23 29.16
N GLU A 459 -12.38 1.00 28.69
CA GLU A 459 -13.12 1.54 27.56
C GLU A 459 -13.00 0.63 26.32
N LYS A 460 -11.79 0.19 25.97
CA LYS A 460 -11.59 -0.76 24.86
C LYS A 460 -12.29 -2.10 25.08
N ALA A 461 -12.21 -2.65 26.30
CA ALA A 461 -12.87 -3.90 26.66
C ALA A 461 -14.41 -3.82 26.59
N ILE A 462 -14.99 -2.62 26.67
CA ILE A 462 -16.43 -2.38 26.43
C ILE A 462 -16.72 -2.16 24.94
N LEU A 463 -15.92 -1.32 24.27
CA LEU A 463 -16.17 -0.87 22.90
C LEU A 463 -16.00 -1.98 21.86
N ILE A 464 -15.07 -2.94 22.05
CA ILE A 464 -14.84 -4.01 21.08
C ILE A 464 -16.01 -5.03 21.06
N PRO A 465 -16.52 -5.51 22.20
CA PRO A 465 -17.76 -6.27 22.23
C PRO A 465 -18.97 -5.48 21.70
N LEU A 466 -19.02 -4.16 21.89
CA LEU A 466 -20.06 -3.31 21.31
C LEU A 466 -19.94 -3.27 19.77
N GLU A 467 -18.73 -3.10 19.22
CA GLU A 467 -18.46 -3.22 17.78
C GLU A 467 -18.93 -4.58 17.24
N THR A 468 -18.65 -5.67 17.98
CA THR A 468 -19.12 -7.02 17.63
C THR A 468 -20.65 -7.13 17.62
N LEU A 469 -21.34 -6.46 18.55
CA LEU A 469 -22.80 -6.40 18.59
C LEU A 469 -23.37 -5.64 17.38
N GLU A 470 -22.76 -4.52 16.99
CA GLU A 470 -23.14 -3.76 15.79
C GLU A 470 -22.91 -4.57 14.50
N ILE A 471 -21.80 -5.32 14.42
CA ILE A 471 -21.54 -6.24 13.31
C ILE A 471 -22.60 -7.35 13.27
N ALA A 472 -22.98 -7.90 14.43
CA ALA A 472 -24.01 -8.92 14.52
C ALA A 472 -25.39 -8.41 14.09
N GLU A 473 -25.74 -7.15 14.40
CA GLU A 473 -26.97 -6.52 13.90
C GLU A 473 -26.99 -6.47 12.36
N LYS A 474 -25.91 -5.98 11.74
CA LYS A 474 -25.75 -5.99 10.28
C LYS A 474 -25.87 -7.40 9.71
N ALA A 475 -25.31 -8.39 10.40
CA ALA A 475 -25.37 -9.79 9.98
C ALA A 475 -26.80 -10.36 10.02
N VAL A 476 -27.60 -10.01 11.03
CA VAL A 476 -29.02 -10.40 11.10
C VAL A 476 -29.81 -9.76 9.96
N GLN A 477 -29.62 -8.46 9.73
CA GLN A 477 -30.29 -7.74 8.64
C GLN A 477 -29.95 -8.34 7.27
N LEU A 478 -28.66 -8.62 7.05
CA LEU A 478 -28.19 -9.28 5.84
C LEU A 478 -28.78 -10.68 5.66
N ALA A 479 -28.81 -11.50 6.71
CA ALA A 479 -29.39 -12.84 6.65
C ALA A 479 -30.89 -12.80 6.30
N ALA A 480 -31.63 -11.80 6.80
CA ALA A 480 -33.03 -11.59 6.45
C ALA A 480 -33.20 -11.24 4.95
N GLU A 481 -32.43 -10.27 4.43
CA GLU A 481 -32.48 -9.91 3.01
C GLU A 481 -32.12 -11.10 2.10
N VAL A 482 -31.09 -11.85 2.47
CA VAL A 482 -30.65 -13.03 1.72
C VAL A 482 -31.69 -14.15 1.76
N ALA A 483 -32.43 -14.32 2.87
CA ALA A 483 -33.50 -15.30 2.95
C ALA A 483 -34.70 -14.97 2.04
N GLU A 484 -34.95 -13.68 1.77
CA GLU A 484 -36.06 -13.25 0.92
C GLU A 484 -35.80 -13.46 -0.58
N ILE A 485 -34.57 -13.19 -1.04
CA ILE A 485 -34.26 -13.18 -2.48
C ILE A 485 -33.31 -14.30 -2.92
N GLY A 486 -32.71 -14.98 -1.95
CA GLY A 486 -31.68 -15.98 -2.19
C GLY A 486 -32.20 -17.27 -2.80
N ASN A 487 -31.27 -18.10 -3.24
CA ASN A 487 -31.52 -19.41 -3.79
C ASN A 487 -32.32 -20.29 -2.78
N GLU A 488 -33.52 -20.73 -3.19
CA GLU A 488 -34.44 -21.53 -2.37
C GLU A 488 -33.81 -22.83 -1.85
N ASN A 489 -32.88 -23.42 -2.62
CA ASN A 489 -32.17 -24.64 -2.22
C ASN A 489 -31.16 -24.40 -1.09
N ALA A 490 -30.88 -23.15 -0.74
CA ALA A 490 -29.96 -22.74 0.31
C ALA A 490 -30.67 -21.95 1.43
N LEU A 491 -32.01 -22.06 1.53
CA LEU A 491 -32.80 -21.43 2.60
C LEU A 491 -32.38 -21.90 4.00
N SER A 492 -31.96 -23.16 4.14
CA SER A 492 -31.40 -23.65 5.40
C SER A 492 -30.15 -22.87 5.81
N ASP A 493 -29.28 -22.54 4.86
CA ASP A 493 -28.04 -21.80 5.10
C ASP A 493 -28.34 -20.35 5.50
N ALA A 494 -29.32 -19.71 4.85
CA ALA A 494 -29.80 -18.39 5.24
C ALA A 494 -30.41 -18.39 6.67
N GLY A 495 -31.15 -19.44 7.03
CA GLY A 495 -31.69 -19.62 8.38
C GLY A 495 -30.59 -19.79 9.44
N VAL A 496 -29.55 -20.59 9.14
CA VAL A 496 -28.39 -20.75 10.04
C VAL A 496 -27.62 -19.44 10.18
N ALA A 497 -27.48 -18.64 9.10
CA ALA A 497 -26.89 -17.30 9.18
C ALA A 497 -27.65 -16.42 10.18
N ALA A 498 -28.98 -16.36 10.10
CA ALA A 498 -29.79 -15.57 11.05
C ALA A 498 -29.64 -16.05 12.51
N ILE A 499 -29.62 -17.38 12.74
CA ILE A 499 -29.45 -17.95 14.08
C ILE A 499 -28.07 -17.61 14.65
N THR A 500 -27.02 -17.77 13.85
CA THR A 500 -25.63 -17.51 14.28
C THR A 500 -25.40 -16.02 14.55
N ALA A 501 -25.95 -15.12 13.73
CA ALA A 501 -25.92 -13.69 13.98
C ALA A 501 -26.63 -13.30 15.28
N ASN A 502 -27.82 -13.87 15.56
CA ASN A 502 -28.52 -13.62 16.83
C ASN A 502 -27.75 -14.15 18.05
N SER A 503 -27.10 -15.31 17.92
CA SER A 503 -26.21 -15.83 18.97
C SER A 503 -25.02 -14.91 19.20
N ALA A 504 -24.40 -14.40 18.13
CA ALA A 504 -23.33 -13.41 18.21
C ALA A 504 -23.77 -12.15 18.97
N ALA A 505 -24.93 -11.59 18.63
CA ALA A 505 -25.47 -10.40 19.30
C ALA A 505 -25.69 -10.64 20.81
N LYS A 506 -26.32 -11.76 21.18
CA LYS A 506 -26.54 -12.09 22.61
C LYS A 506 -25.23 -12.32 23.35
N ALA A 507 -24.27 -13.00 22.75
CA ALA A 507 -22.96 -13.24 23.35
C ALA A 507 -22.16 -11.94 23.50
N ALA A 508 -22.13 -11.09 22.47
CA ALA A 508 -21.49 -9.78 22.51
C ALA A 508 -22.08 -8.89 23.61
N TYR A 509 -23.41 -8.88 23.75
CA TYR A 509 -24.10 -8.17 24.83
C TYR A 509 -23.65 -8.60 26.24
N LEU A 510 -23.45 -9.90 26.47
CA LEU A 510 -22.94 -10.40 27.75
C LEU A 510 -21.52 -9.88 28.03
N ASN A 511 -20.67 -9.81 27.01
CA ASN A 511 -19.30 -9.28 27.12
C ASN A 511 -19.28 -7.75 27.33
N VAL A 512 -20.22 -7.01 26.74
CA VAL A 512 -20.41 -5.58 27.08
C VAL A 512 -20.79 -5.44 28.55
N LYS A 513 -21.75 -6.23 29.02
CA LYS A 513 -22.30 -6.11 30.38
C LYS A 513 -21.34 -6.46 31.51
N ILE A 514 -20.38 -7.35 31.28
CA ILE A 514 -19.40 -7.72 32.32
C ILE A 514 -18.29 -6.66 32.46
N ASN A 515 -18.02 -5.89 31.39
CA ASN A 515 -16.99 -4.85 31.38
C ASN A 515 -17.51 -3.46 31.80
N MET A 516 -18.82 -3.22 31.73
CA MET A 516 -19.52 -2.05 32.31
C MET A 516 -19.69 -2.18 33.82
#